data_AF-A0A0B8WW54-F1
#
_entry.id   AF-A0A0B8WW54-F1
#
_cell.length_a   1.000
_cell.length_b   1.000
_cell.length_c   1.000
_cell.angle_alpha   90.00
_cell.angle_beta   90.00
_cell.angle_gamma   90.00
#
_symmetry.space_group_name_H-M   'P 1'
#
loop_
_entity.id
_entity.type
_entity.pdbx_description
1 polymer ?
#
loop_
_entity_poly.entity_id
_entity_poly.type
_entity_poly.pdbx_seq_one_letter_code
_entity_poly.pdbx_strand_id
1 'polypeptide(L)'
;MEDVMKSVVLGVLLFLLAASTASARGTYIYEARFDVMGRNYLDRLDDKATDNLDALPASKRALCVQRYKDILDDGQIDIRIALGYFDWTTGSNVYAEGRSFGLSPSLDLGAFAALRKLLLSPCSGRARFCGFTQDPSNVYRFRREVIVHGVKYPARIDVHFSSATEFLESNLGRMSREQNERTSFMDSYFAKALENADAVFYFGHARNGGGPDFSPPVFVRGRNKVDYDGYYEVQRPGLKKMLAALSGPKKTPILGLMACNSRDHFLKKVRATAPHTGVITSLDVLNVDEVYTATIGGIDAILRGQCQQTFYQSLRLTPNNQKYITMDGMFE
;
A
#
# COMPACT_ATOMS: atom_id res chain seq x y z
N MET A 1 -2.93 61.09 24.47
CA MET A 1 -2.59 59.83 25.15
C MET A 1 -3.18 58.66 24.36
N GLU A 2 -2.96 58.65 23.04
CA GLU A 2 -3.66 57.75 22.10
C GLU A 2 -2.75 57.25 20.95
N ASP A 3 -1.45 57.60 20.97
CA ASP A 3 -0.52 57.34 19.85
C ASP A 3 0.68 56.45 20.20
N VAL A 4 0.75 55.89 21.42
CA VAL A 4 1.87 55.02 21.83
C VAL A 4 1.56 53.52 21.65
N MET A 5 0.32 53.16 21.32
CA MET A 5 -0.14 51.76 21.37
C MET A 5 -0.24 51.06 19.99
N LYS A 6 0.27 51.67 18.91
CA LYS A 6 0.24 51.08 17.55
C LYS A 6 1.58 50.48 17.09
N SER A 7 2.69 50.76 17.76
CA SER A 7 4.02 50.30 17.31
C SER A 7 4.56 49.04 17.98
N VAL A 8 3.84 48.46 18.96
CA VAL A 8 4.29 47.23 19.65
C VAL A 8 3.66 45.96 19.02
N VAL A 9 2.52 46.07 18.35
CA VAL A 9 1.81 44.90 17.79
C VAL A 9 2.35 44.50 16.40
N LEU A 10 3.04 45.39 15.69
CA LEU A 10 3.62 45.07 14.37
C LEU A 10 5.02 44.43 14.45
N GLY A 11 5.68 44.50 15.62
CA GLY A 11 7.04 43.96 15.81
C GLY A 11 7.12 42.52 16.30
N VAL A 12 6.02 41.95 16.79
CA VAL A 12 5.98 40.58 17.34
C VAL A 12 5.38 39.55 16.37
N LEU A 13 4.64 40.00 15.34
CA LEU A 13 4.06 39.11 14.33
C LEU A 13 5.03 38.69 13.21
N LEU A 14 6.20 39.32 13.09
CA LEU A 14 7.20 38.97 12.06
C LEU A 14 8.29 38.00 12.55
N PHE A 15 8.30 37.62 13.83
CA PHE A 15 9.30 36.72 14.40
C PHE A 15 8.82 35.28 14.65
N LEU A 16 7.56 34.96 14.33
CA LEU A 16 7.00 33.60 14.42
C LEU A 16 6.83 32.90 13.06
N LEU A 17 7.30 33.52 11.98
CA LEU A 17 7.36 32.94 10.63
C LEU A 17 8.76 32.47 10.24
N ALA A 18 9.63 32.20 11.23
CA ALA A 18 10.64 31.16 11.07
C ALA A 18 9.93 29.80 11.16
N ALA A 19 8.99 29.56 10.22
CA ALA A 19 8.65 28.21 9.81
C ALA A 19 9.99 27.58 9.49
N SER A 20 10.33 26.58 10.29
CA SER A 20 11.49 25.73 10.10
C SER A 20 11.31 25.10 8.73
N THR A 21 11.82 25.78 7.69
CA THR A 21 12.27 25.16 6.46
C THR A 21 13.46 24.33 6.90
N ALA A 22 13.15 23.19 7.52
CA ALA A 22 14.08 22.11 7.70
C ALA A 22 14.51 21.72 6.29
N SER A 23 15.59 22.37 5.86
CA SER A 23 16.59 21.92 4.90
C SER A 23 16.40 20.43 4.63
N ALA A 24 15.96 20.11 3.41
CA ALA A 24 16.01 18.81 2.76
C ALA A 24 16.37 17.66 3.71
N ARG A 25 15.38 17.16 4.47
CA ARG A 25 15.58 15.88 5.15
C ARG A 25 15.90 14.87 4.06
N GLY A 26 17.08 14.26 4.16
CA GLY A 26 17.60 13.30 3.19
C GLY A 26 16.57 12.24 2.82
N THR A 27 16.69 11.74 1.61
CA THR A 27 15.88 10.64 1.07
C THR A 27 15.74 9.51 2.09
N TYR A 28 14.55 8.95 2.21
CA TYR A 28 14.34 7.79 3.08
C TYR A 28 15.23 6.62 2.63
N ILE A 29 15.72 5.82 3.57
CA ILE A 29 16.37 4.55 3.28
C ILE A 29 15.45 3.71 2.40
N TYR A 30 16.01 3.24 1.29
CA TYR A 30 15.32 2.51 0.22
C TYR A 30 14.37 3.29 -0.67
N GLU A 31 14.12 4.60 -0.47
CA GLU A 31 13.28 5.40 -1.37
C GLU A 31 13.77 5.28 -2.82
N ALA A 32 15.06 5.54 -3.07
CA ALA A 32 15.64 5.45 -4.40
C ALA A 32 15.52 4.06 -5.02
N ARG A 33 15.62 3.00 -4.20
CA ARG A 33 15.46 1.62 -4.67
C ARG A 33 14.01 1.35 -5.10
N PHE A 34 13.03 1.70 -4.25
CA PHE A 34 11.62 1.58 -4.60
C PHE A 34 11.24 2.41 -5.82
N ASP A 35 11.77 3.62 -5.91
CA ASP A 35 11.56 4.54 -7.02
C ASP A 35 12.07 3.97 -8.35
N VAL A 36 13.27 3.36 -8.37
CA VAL A 36 13.79 2.64 -9.55
C VAL A 36 12.94 1.42 -9.89
N MET A 37 12.58 0.60 -8.89
CA MET A 37 11.74 -0.60 -9.12
C MET A 37 10.39 -0.23 -9.72
N GLY A 38 9.74 0.79 -9.17
CA GLY A 38 8.42 1.23 -9.63
C GLY A 38 8.46 1.87 -11.01
N ARG A 39 9.44 2.74 -11.32
CA ARG A 39 9.62 3.29 -12.67
C ARG A 39 9.82 2.20 -13.71
N ASN A 40 10.76 1.28 -13.45
CA ASN A 40 11.05 0.17 -14.36
C ASN A 40 9.82 -0.70 -14.61
N TYR A 41 8.92 -0.81 -13.62
CA TYR A 41 7.67 -1.54 -13.78
C TYR A 41 6.61 -0.75 -14.55
N LEU A 42 6.47 0.56 -14.29
CA LEU A 42 5.60 1.45 -15.06
C LEU A 42 5.97 1.47 -16.55
N ASP A 43 7.26 1.51 -16.86
CA ASP A 43 7.73 1.47 -18.25
C ASP A 43 7.31 0.17 -18.96
N ARG A 44 7.22 -0.94 -18.24
CA ARG A 44 6.72 -2.23 -18.77
C ARG A 44 5.20 -2.28 -18.92
N LEU A 45 4.47 -1.40 -18.24
CA LEU A 45 3.02 -1.26 -18.36
C LEU A 45 2.63 -0.36 -19.54
N ASP A 46 3.56 0.44 -20.05
CA ASP A 46 3.27 1.48 -21.05
C ASP A 46 2.65 0.93 -22.35
N ASP A 47 3.13 -0.23 -22.81
CA ASP A 47 2.63 -0.88 -24.02
C ASP A 47 1.39 -1.77 -23.77
N LYS A 48 0.98 -1.96 -22.51
CA LYS A 48 -0.12 -2.87 -22.17
C LYS A 48 -1.46 -2.27 -22.56
N ALA A 49 -2.34 -3.14 -23.05
CA ALA A 49 -3.64 -2.73 -23.55
C ALA A 49 -4.62 -2.45 -22.41
N THR A 50 -5.48 -1.45 -22.59
CA THR A 50 -6.78 -1.43 -21.93
C THR A 50 -7.66 -2.46 -22.64
N ASP A 51 -8.46 -3.22 -21.89
CA ASP A 51 -9.36 -4.17 -22.50
C ASP A 51 -10.40 -3.48 -23.37
N ASN A 52 -10.53 -3.99 -24.60
CA ASN A 52 -11.71 -3.75 -25.39
C ASN A 52 -12.75 -4.81 -25.00
N LEU A 53 -13.75 -4.43 -24.21
CA LEU A 53 -14.81 -5.33 -23.78
C LEU A 53 -15.49 -6.04 -24.96
N ASP A 54 -15.64 -5.37 -26.11
CA ASP A 54 -16.29 -5.92 -27.29
C ASP A 54 -15.46 -7.01 -27.99
N ALA A 55 -14.16 -7.07 -27.72
CA ALA A 55 -13.29 -8.13 -28.20
C ALA A 55 -13.30 -9.38 -27.28
N LEU A 56 -13.89 -9.30 -26.09
CA LEU A 56 -13.99 -10.43 -25.17
C LEU A 56 -15.14 -11.37 -25.55
N PRO A 57 -14.99 -12.70 -25.35
CA PRO A 57 -16.11 -13.63 -25.43
C PRO A 57 -17.26 -13.19 -24.52
N ALA A 58 -18.51 -13.37 -24.97
CA ALA A 58 -19.69 -12.83 -24.30
C ALA A 58 -19.79 -13.18 -22.80
N SER A 59 -19.45 -14.41 -22.42
CA SER A 59 -19.43 -14.85 -21.02
C SER A 59 -18.39 -14.12 -20.18
N LYS A 60 -17.17 -13.94 -20.72
CA LYS A 60 -16.08 -13.20 -20.06
C LYS A 60 -16.39 -11.71 -19.96
N ARG A 61 -16.99 -11.14 -21.01
CA ARG A 61 -17.46 -9.75 -21.02
C ARG A 61 -18.50 -9.53 -19.92
N ALA A 62 -19.50 -10.41 -19.82
CA ALA A 62 -20.54 -10.31 -18.79
C ALA A 62 -19.95 -10.39 -17.36
N LEU A 63 -19.02 -11.31 -17.12
CA LEU A 63 -18.31 -11.41 -15.84
C LEU A 63 -17.52 -10.15 -15.51
N CYS A 64 -16.77 -9.61 -16.49
CA CYS A 64 -15.99 -8.41 -16.26
C CYS A 64 -16.86 -7.18 -15.99
N VAL A 65 -17.92 -6.98 -16.77
CA VAL A 65 -18.89 -5.89 -16.56
C VAL A 65 -19.55 -6.01 -15.19
N GLN A 66 -19.98 -7.22 -14.82
CA GLN A 66 -20.58 -7.45 -13.50
C GLN A 66 -19.59 -7.13 -12.38
N ARG A 67 -18.32 -7.49 -12.54
CA ARG A 67 -17.30 -7.19 -11.52
C ARG A 67 -17.05 -5.70 -11.36
N TYR A 68 -16.93 -4.99 -12.47
CA TYR A 68 -16.74 -3.54 -12.44
C TYR A 68 -18.00 -2.78 -12.01
N LYS A 69 -19.19 -3.36 -12.17
CA LYS A 69 -20.41 -2.79 -11.57
C LYS A 69 -20.30 -2.67 -10.05
N ASP A 70 -19.72 -3.66 -9.38
CA ASP A 70 -19.53 -3.64 -7.93
C ASP A 70 -18.43 -2.66 -7.50
N ILE A 71 -17.41 -2.45 -8.33
CA ILE A 71 -16.29 -1.51 -8.08
C ILE A 71 -16.69 -0.06 -8.35
N LEU A 72 -17.68 0.16 -9.21
CA LEU A 72 -18.09 1.47 -9.70
C LEU A 72 -19.48 1.85 -9.19
N ASP A 73 -19.98 1.15 -8.17
CA ASP A 73 -21.37 1.25 -7.71
C ASP A 73 -21.72 2.63 -7.12
N ASP A 74 -20.74 3.28 -6.50
CA ASP A 74 -20.84 4.61 -5.90
C ASP A 74 -20.39 5.75 -6.84
N GLY A 75 -19.99 5.41 -8.08
CA GLY A 75 -19.54 6.36 -9.09
C GLY A 75 -18.11 6.86 -8.90
N GLN A 76 -17.32 6.27 -8.00
CA GLN A 76 -15.90 6.53 -7.81
C GLN A 76 -15.10 5.22 -7.83
N ILE A 77 -13.80 5.30 -8.10
CA ILE A 77 -12.85 4.20 -7.83
C ILE A 77 -12.05 4.58 -6.58
N ASP A 78 -12.24 3.87 -5.48
CA ASP A 78 -11.53 4.03 -4.20
C ASP A 78 -10.54 2.89 -3.95
N ILE A 79 -9.25 3.19 -4.09
CA ILE A 79 -8.16 2.25 -3.86
C ILE A 79 -7.39 2.70 -2.62
N ARG A 80 -7.14 1.76 -1.70
CA ARG A 80 -6.44 2.03 -0.45
C ARG A 80 -5.23 1.12 -0.27
N ILE A 81 -4.06 1.71 -0.07
CA ILE A 81 -2.80 1.00 0.15
C ILE A 81 -2.39 1.18 1.60
N ALA A 82 -2.34 0.07 2.34
CA ALA A 82 -1.89 0.02 3.72
C ALA A 82 -0.48 -0.58 3.76
N LEU A 83 0.53 0.26 3.99
CA LEU A 83 1.90 -0.18 4.19
C LEU A 83 2.06 -0.63 5.65
N GLY A 84 2.34 -1.93 5.82
CA GLY A 84 2.59 -2.57 7.11
C GLY A 84 3.88 -2.08 7.76
N TYR A 85 4.12 -2.53 8.99
CA TYR A 85 5.41 -2.29 9.64
C TYR A 85 6.44 -3.18 8.99
N PHE A 86 7.09 -2.61 7.99
CA PHE A 86 7.84 -3.38 7.04
C PHE A 86 9.32 -3.32 7.37
N ASP A 87 9.75 -4.16 8.30
CA ASP A 87 11.12 -4.17 8.80
C ASP A 87 12.01 -5.17 8.06
N TRP A 88 13.28 -4.81 7.84
CA TRP A 88 14.26 -5.69 7.20
C TRP A 88 14.81 -6.71 8.21
N THR A 89 14.15 -7.86 8.40
CA THR A 89 14.48 -8.87 9.43
C THR A 89 15.68 -9.78 9.10
N THR A 90 16.82 -9.23 8.67
CA THR A 90 18.03 -10.06 8.43
C THR A 90 18.85 -10.33 9.69
N GLY A 91 18.57 -9.60 10.78
CA GLY A 91 19.35 -9.72 12.02
C GLY A 91 20.77 -9.15 11.92
N SER A 92 21.07 -8.43 10.84
CA SER A 92 22.36 -7.78 10.58
C SER A 92 22.18 -6.28 10.50
N ASN A 93 23.21 -5.51 10.90
CA ASN A 93 23.10 -4.06 10.90
C ASN A 93 23.08 -3.53 9.46
N VAL A 94 22.09 -2.71 9.15
CA VAL A 94 21.94 -2.12 7.83
C VAL A 94 22.65 -0.78 7.79
N TYR A 95 23.57 -0.62 6.84
CA TYR A 95 24.26 0.63 6.59
C TYR A 95 23.85 1.19 5.22
N ALA A 96 23.56 2.48 5.16
CA ALA A 96 23.37 3.21 3.91
C ALA A 96 24.02 4.59 4.05
N GLU A 97 24.78 5.00 3.01
CA GLU A 97 25.43 6.32 2.96
C GLU A 97 26.30 6.63 4.19
N GLY A 98 27.01 5.62 4.71
CA GLY A 98 27.86 5.76 5.90
C GLY A 98 27.12 5.83 7.23
N ARG A 99 25.78 5.73 7.23
CA ARG A 99 24.93 5.74 8.42
C ARG A 99 24.41 4.33 8.74
N SER A 100 24.43 3.97 10.03
CA SER A 100 23.79 2.78 10.56
C SER A 100 22.29 3.01 10.80
N PHE A 101 21.45 2.10 10.34
CA PHE A 101 20.01 2.10 10.54
C PHE A 101 19.51 1.00 11.50
N GLY A 102 20.43 0.24 12.09
CA GLY A 102 20.09 -0.82 13.02
C GLY A 102 19.81 -2.14 12.31
N LEU A 103 19.36 -3.13 13.08
CA LEU A 103 19.24 -4.52 12.64
C LEU A 103 18.02 -4.80 11.77
N SER A 104 17.00 -3.93 11.86
CA SER A 104 15.74 -4.07 11.11
C SER A 104 15.12 -2.70 10.81
N PRO A 105 15.70 -1.89 9.92
CA PRO A 105 15.09 -0.63 9.54
C PRO A 105 13.71 -0.83 8.92
N SER A 106 12.83 0.13 9.18
CA SER A 106 11.51 0.20 8.54
C SER A 106 11.64 0.71 7.10
N LEU A 107 10.98 0.02 6.17
CA LEU A 107 11.04 0.27 4.71
C LEU A 107 9.82 1.04 4.20
N ASP A 108 8.75 1.12 4.99
CA ASP A 108 7.45 1.64 4.58
C ASP A 108 7.44 3.15 4.31
N LEU A 109 8.29 3.94 4.99
CA LEU A 109 8.45 5.36 4.69
C LEU A 109 9.06 5.58 3.29
N GLY A 110 10.12 4.83 2.95
CA GLY A 110 10.75 4.86 1.64
C GLY A 110 9.82 4.35 0.53
N ALA A 111 9.07 3.27 0.81
CA ALA A 111 8.05 2.78 -0.12
C ALA A 111 6.94 3.82 -0.37
N PHE A 112 6.45 4.50 0.68
CA PHE A 112 5.48 5.59 0.56
C PHE A 112 6.02 6.73 -0.29
N ALA A 113 7.23 7.21 -0.01
CA ALA A 113 7.84 8.31 -0.75
C ALA A 113 7.99 8.00 -2.24
N ALA A 114 8.43 6.78 -2.56
CA ALA A 114 8.52 6.29 -3.94
C ALA A 114 7.14 6.17 -4.61
N LEU A 115 6.14 5.56 -3.95
CA LEU A 115 4.78 5.46 -4.49
C LEU A 115 4.17 6.83 -4.75
N ARG A 116 4.33 7.76 -3.80
CA ARG A 116 3.90 9.15 -3.95
C ARG A 116 4.55 9.80 -5.18
N LYS A 117 5.86 9.62 -5.37
CA LYS A 117 6.57 10.16 -6.53
C LYS A 117 6.05 9.58 -7.85
N LEU A 118 5.79 8.27 -7.90
CA LEU A 118 5.22 7.59 -9.07
C LEU A 118 3.80 8.07 -9.38
N LEU A 119 2.93 8.14 -8.37
CA LEU A 119 1.56 8.61 -8.49
C LEU A 119 1.50 10.03 -9.06
N LEU A 120 2.40 10.91 -8.62
CA LEU A 120 2.46 12.31 -9.06
C LEU A 120 3.21 12.52 -10.38
N SER A 121 3.98 11.54 -10.83
CA SER A 121 4.72 11.65 -12.08
C SER A 121 3.77 11.66 -13.29
N PRO A 122 4.09 12.36 -14.39
CA PRO A 122 3.33 12.25 -15.63
C PRO A 122 3.29 10.80 -16.11
N CYS A 123 2.17 10.37 -16.68
CA CYS A 123 2.12 9.06 -17.31
C CYS A 123 2.80 9.07 -18.68
N SER A 124 3.65 8.07 -18.90
CA SER A 124 4.02 7.61 -20.24
C SER A 124 2.93 6.69 -20.80
N GLY A 125 2.69 6.86 -22.11
CA GLY A 125 1.69 6.20 -22.96
C GLY A 125 0.44 5.66 -22.24
N ARG A 126 0.34 4.34 -22.03
CA ARG A 126 -0.93 3.73 -21.57
C ARG A 126 -1.02 3.50 -20.06
N ALA A 127 0.05 3.69 -19.30
CA ALA A 127 0.02 3.57 -17.84
C ALA A 127 -1.04 4.49 -17.19
N ARG A 128 -1.65 4.01 -16.11
CA ARG A 128 -2.72 4.69 -15.35
C ARG A 128 -2.42 4.82 -13.86
N PHE A 129 -1.40 4.14 -13.33
CA PHE A 129 -0.93 4.30 -11.95
C PHE A 129 -0.33 5.70 -11.63
N CYS A 130 -0.10 6.53 -12.64
CA CYS A 130 0.58 7.83 -12.55
C CYS A 130 -0.38 9.00 -12.88
N GLY A 131 0.12 10.24 -12.87
CA GLY A 131 -0.60 11.44 -13.30
C GLY A 131 -1.69 11.91 -12.33
N PHE A 132 -1.64 11.47 -11.07
CA PHE A 132 -2.53 11.94 -10.02
C PHE A 132 -2.10 13.31 -9.49
N THR A 133 -3.03 14.01 -8.88
CA THR A 133 -2.76 15.19 -8.06
C THR A 133 -2.91 14.83 -6.59
N GLN A 134 -2.07 15.41 -5.73
CA GLN A 134 -2.18 15.24 -4.29
C GLN A 134 -3.29 16.14 -3.73
N ASP A 135 -4.10 15.62 -2.81
CA ASP A 135 -5.08 16.43 -2.08
C ASP A 135 -4.34 17.46 -1.21
N PRO A 136 -4.57 18.78 -1.37
CA PRO A 136 -3.87 19.80 -0.59
C PRO A 136 -4.10 19.68 0.92
N SER A 137 -5.21 19.08 1.34
CA SER A 137 -5.59 18.89 2.73
C SER A 137 -5.13 17.54 3.31
N ASN A 138 -4.70 16.61 2.45
CA ASN A 138 -4.29 15.27 2.87
C ASN A 138 -3.16 14.73 2.01
N VAL A 139 -1.95 14.73 2.58
CA VAL A 139 -0.74 14.28 1.88
C VAL A 139 -0.74 12.78 1.50
N TYR A 140 -1.66 12.00 2.05
CA TYR A 140 -1.77 10.56 1.78
C TYR A 140 -2.80 10.24 0.69
N ARG A 141 -3.49 11.26 0.15
CA ARG A 141 -4.58 11.09 -0.80
C ARG A 141 -4.22 11.66 -2.16
N PHE A 142 -4.50 10.88 -3.19
CA PHE A 142 -4.21 11.20 -4.58
C PHE A 142 -5.49 11.05 -5.40
N ARG A 143 -5.75 12.00 -6.30
CA ARG A 143 -6.96 12.01 -7.13
C ARG A 143 -6.64 12.23 -8.59
N ARG A 144 -7.43 11.62 -9.46
CA ARG A 144 -7.36 11.80 -10.91
C ARG A 144 -8.68 11.35 -11.53
N GLU A 145 -9.03 11.85 -12.69
CA GLU A 145 -10.05 11.22 -13.52
C GLU A 145 -9.41 10.14 -14.42
N VAL A 146 -10.09 9.00 -14.51
CA VAL A 146 -9.69 7.88 -15.36
C VAL A 146 -10.86 7.46 -16.25
N ILE A 147 -10.56 6.79 -17.37
CA ILE A 147 -11.59 6.25 -18.27
C ILE A 147 -11.56 4.74 -18.16
N VAL A 148 -12.67 4.16 -17.72
CA VAL A 148 -12.89 2.71 -17.61
C VAL A 148 -14.05 2.36 -18.51
N HIS A 149 -13.82 1.46 -19.48
CA HIS A 149 -14.82 1.00 -20.45
C HIS A 149 -15.57 2.14 -21.17
N GLY A 150 -14.86 3.21 -21.50
CA GLY A 150 -15.41 4.38 -22.20
C GLY A 150 -16.13 5.40 -21.29
N VAL A 151 -16.27 5.11 -20.00
CA VAL A 151 -16.89 6.00 -19.02
C VAL A 151 -15.83 6.65 -18.13
N LYS A 152 -16.02 7.92 -17.81
CA LYS A 152 -15.10 8.70 -16.99
C LYS A 152 -15.48 8.58 -15.51
N TYR A 153 -14.51 8.22 -14.67
CA TYR A 153 -14.69 8.09 -13.22
C TYR A 153 -13.65 8.91 -12.46
N PRO A 154 -14.03 9.55 -11.34
CA PRO A 154 -13.07 9.99 -10.34
C PRO A 154 -12.41 8.76 -9.72
N ALA A 155 -11.08 8.74 -9.71
CA ALA A 155 -10.29 7.75 -8.99
C ALA A 155 -9.58 8.43 -7.80
N ARG A 156 -9.60 7.74 -6.67
CA ARG A 156 -8.91 8.08 -5.43
C ARG A 156 -7.97 6.95 -5.06
N ILE A 157 -6.73 7.31 -4.74
CA ILE A 157 -5.77 6.41 -4.11
C ILE A 157 -5.36 7.03 -2.77
N ASP A 158 -5.62 6.31 -1.68
CA ASP A 158 -5.07 6.66 -0.36
C ASP A 158 -3.89 5.71 -0.06
N VAL A 159 -2.73 6.24 0.33
CA VAL A 159 -1.52 5.46 0.68
C VAL A 159 -1.05 5.87 2.06
N HIS A 160 -1.14 4.98 3.04
CA HIS A 160 -0.67 5.24 4.40
C HIS A 160 0.38 4.22 4.85
N PHE A 161 1.23 4.62 5.80
CA PHE A 161 2.30 3.80 6.36
C PHE A 161 2.29 3.81 7.89
N SER A 162 3.00 2.85 8.49
CA SER A 162 2.84 2.47 9.89
C SER A 162 3.97 2.92 10.80
N SER A 163 5.18 3.11 10.28
CA SER A 163 6.35 3.44 11.09
C SER A 163 6.42 4.93 11.43
N ALA A 164 6.80 5.26 12.66
CA ALA A 164 7.09 6.64 13.07
C ALA A 164 8.43 7.14 12.51
N THR A 165 9.43 6.26 12.47
CA THR A 165 10.76 6.52 11.89
C THR A 165 11.29 5.28 11.18
N GLU A 166 12.42 5.40 10.48
CA GLU A 166 13.10 4.26 9.85
C GLU A 166 13.88 3.39 10.83
N PHE A 167 14.04 3.86 12.08
CA PHE A 167 14.91 3.23 13.07
C PHE A 167 14.06 2.43 14.06
N LEU A 168 14.16 1.11 14.01
CA LEU A 168 13.46 0.21 14.93
C LEU A 168 13.68 0.60 16.40
N GLU A 169 14.93 0.86 16.79
CA GLU A 169 15.24 1.26 18.17
C GLU A 169 14.53 2.55 18.60
N SER A 170 14.42 3.54 17.70
CA SER A 170 13.65 4.74 17.99
C SER A 170 12.17 4.44 18.12
N ASN A 171 11.61 3.61 17.23
CA ASN A 171 10.20 3.21 17.23
C ASN A 171 9.84 2.39 18.48
N LEU A 172 10.75 1.58 19.01
CA LEU A 172 10.57 0.83 20.27
C LEU A 172 10.85 1.68 21.52
N GLY A 173 11.72 2.69 21.41
CA GLY A 173 12.15 3.54 22.52
C GLY A 173 11.50 4.91 22.49
N ARG A 174 12.28 5.94 22.14
CA ARG A 174 11.90 7.36 22.26
C ARG A 174 10.64 7.77 21.46
N MET A 175 10.34 7.06 20.37
CA MET A 175 9.17 7.30 19.51
C MET A 175 8.04 6.30 19.76
N SER A 176 8.12 5.46 20.80
CA SER A 176 7.14 4.40 21.08
C SER A 176 5.70 4.91 21.17
N ARG A 177 5.49 6.09 21.77
CA ARG A 177 4.15 6.70 21.82
C ARG A 177 3.61 7.01 20.42
N GLU A 178 4.37 7.73 19.60
CA GLU A 178 3.94 8.06 18.23
C GLU A 178 3.78 6.79 17.40
N GLN A 179 4.67 5.82 17.57
CA GLN A 179 4.56 4.52 16.91
C GLN A 179 3.26 3.80 17.29
N ASN A 180 2.87 3.78 18.57
CA ASN A 180 1.62 3.15 19.00
C ASN A 180 0.38 3.88 18.45
N GLU A 181 0.42 5.21 18.37
CA GLU A 181 -0.62 6.02 17.76
C GLU A 181 -0.76 5.69 16.26
N ARG A 182 0.38 5.56 15.54
CA ARG A 182 0.41 5.16 14.12
C ARG A 182 -0.07 3.72 13.91
N THR A 183 0.36 2.78 14.74
CA THR A 183 -0.12 1.39 14.72
C THR A 183 -1.65 1.36 14.84
N SER A 184 -2.19 2.05 15.84
CA SER A 184 -3.64 2.07 16.11
C SER A 184 -4.42 2.73 14.97
N PHE A 185 -3.88 3.81 14.40
CA PHE A 185 -4.43 4.45 13.22
C PHE A 185 -4.44 3.49 12.03
N MET A 186 -3.32 2.82 11.75
CA MET A 186 -3.19 1.92 10.60
C MET A 186 -4.06 0.67 10.70
N ASP A 187 -4.17 0.08 11.89
CA ASP A 187 -5.13 -0.99 12.16
C ASP A 187 -6.56 -0.55 11.80
N SER A 188 -6.95 0.63 12.28
CA SER A 188 -8.29 1.18 12.03
C SER A 188 -8.50 1.56 10.56
N TYR A 189 -7.49 2.14 9.92
CA TYR A 189 -7.50 2.50 8.51
C TYR A 189 -7.67 1.27 7.63
N PHE A 190 -6.90 0.21 7.89
CA PHE A 190 -6.97 -1.03 7.12
C PHE A 190 -8.30 -1.74 7.31
N ALA A 191 -8.82 -1.83 8.54
CA ALA A 191 -10.16 -2.38 8.79
C ALA A 191 -11.24 -1.61 8.01
N LYS A 192 -11.24 -0.27 8.09
CA LYS A 192 -12.18 0.57 7.34
C LYS A 192 -12.00 0.48 5.83
N ALA A 193 -10.78 0.23 5.36
CA ALA A 193 -10.51 0.01 3.95
C ALA A 193 -11.15 -1.30 3.47
N LEU A 194 -10.98 -2.39 4.23
CA LEU A 194 -11.57 -3.69 3.92
C LEU A 194 -13.10 -3.65 3.91
N GLU A 195 -13.72 -2.75 4.68
CA GLU A 195 -15.17 -2.59 4.73
C GLU A 195 -15.73 -1.71 3.59
N ASN A 196 -14.98 -0.72 3.12
CA ASN A 196 -15.56 0.40 2.37
C ASN A 196 -14.82 0.83 1.09
N ALA A 197 -13.68 0.22 0.76
CA ALA A 197 -12.94 0.55 -0.47
C ALA A 197 -13.20 -0.48 -1.56
N ASP A 198 -13.12 -0.07 -2.83
CA ASP A 198 -13.29 -0.96 -3.98
C ASP A 198 -12.09 -1.89 -4.14
N ALA A 199 -10.91 -1.41 -3.76
CA ALA A 199 -9.71 -2.22 -3.68
C ALA A 199 -8.83 -1.84 -2.50
N VAL A 200 -8.29 -2.87 -1.84
CA VAL A 200 -7.36 -2.74 -0.72
C VAL A 200 -6.08 -3.51 -1.03
N PHE A 201 -4.94 -2.86 -0.86
CA PHE A 201 -3.62 -3.49 -0.98
C PHE A 201 -2.88 -3.37 0.35
N TYR A 202 -2.66 -4.50 1.03
CA TYR A 202 -1.70 -4.58 2.12
C TYR A 202 -0.32 -4.88 1.56
N PHE A 203 0.68 -4.07 1.91
CA PHE A 203 2.08 -4.33 1.57
C PHE A 203 2.92 -4.36 2.84
N GLY A 204 3.44 -5.54 3.19
CA GLY A 204 4.19 -5.73 4.43
C GLY A 204 4.46 -7.21 4.74
N HIS A 205 4.57 -7.54 6.03
CA HIS A 205 4.91 -8.88 6.47
C HIS A 205 3.68 -9.76 6.74
N ALA A 206 3.72 -11.00 6.27
CA ALA A 206 2.72 -12.00 6.63
C ALA A 206 2.91 -12.51 8.06
N ARG A 207 4.12 -12.34 8.61
CA ARG A 207 4.53 -12.81 9.95
C ARG A 207 4.17 -14.29 10.20
N ASN A 208 4.52 -15.17 9.26
CA ASN A 208 4.17 -16.59 9.32
C ASN A 208 2.66 -16.84 9.54
N GLY A 209 1.84 -16.01 8.90
CA GLY A 209 0.38 -16.02 9.00
C GLY A 209 -0.21 -15.27 10.19
N GLY A 210 0.61 -14.55 10.97
CA GLY A 210 0.13 -13.69 12.04
C GLY A 210 -0.30 -12.29 11.61
N GLY A 211 0.20 -11.79 10.48
CA GLY A 211 -0.16 -10.50 9.89
C GLY A 211 -1.53 -10.52 9.17
N PRO A 212 -1.96 -9.41 8.52
CA PRO A 212 -1.26 -8.12 8.35
C PRO A 212 -0.83 -7.44 9.65
N ASP A 213 0.40 -6.90 9.70
CA ASP A 213 0.96 -6.25 10.89
C ASP A 213 1.39 -4.81 10.61
N PHE A 214 1.00 -3.91 11.50
CA PHE A 214 1.29 -2.46 11.47
C PHE A 214 2.08 -2.00 12.69
N SER A 215 2.51 -2.95 13.54
CA SER A 215 3.30 -2.68 14.73
C SER A 215 4.75 -3.16 14.57
N PRO A 216 5.71 -2.57 15.32
CA PRO A 216 7.05 -3.15 15.42
C PRO A 216 6.99 -4.64 15.77
N PRO A 217 7.90 -5.47 15.24
CA PRO A 217 7.89 -6.90 15.50
C PRO A 217 8.01 -7.21 16.99
N VAL A 218 7.27 -8.23 17.44
CA VAL A 218 7.49 -8.84 18.75
C VAL A 218 8.70 -9.75 18.67
N PHE A 219 9.66 -9.56 19.58
CA PHE A 219 10.89 -10.34 19.65
C PHE A 219 10.83 -11.41 20.75
N VAL A 220 11.50 -12.54 20.51
CA VAL A 220 11.74 -13.54 21.54
C VAL A 220 12.55 -12.90 22.67
N ARG A 221 12.08 -13.04 23.92
CA ARG A 221 12.71 -12.40 25.09
C ARG A 221 14.21 -12.71 25.14
N GLY A 222 15.02 -11.65 25.19
CA GLY A 222 16.48 -11.75 25.27
C GLY A 222 17.18 -12.13 23.95
N ARG A 223 16.46 -12.16 22.82
CA ARG A 223 17.04 -12.44 21.50
C ARG A 223 16.61 -11.36 20.51
N ASN A 224 17.50 -11.05 19.57
CA ASN A 224 17.16 -10.19 18.43
C ASN A 224 16.57 -11.02 17.27
N LYS A 225 15.53 -11.81 17.57
CA LYS A 225 14.79 -12.62 16.61
C LYS A 225 13.29 -12.43 16.82
N VAL A 226 12.56 -12.22 15.72
CA VAL A 226 11.10 -12.11 15.75
C VAL A 226 10.49 -13.40 16.29
N ASP A 227 9.50 -13.28 17.17
CA ASP A 227 8.80 -14.40 17.81
C ASP A 227 7.70 -14.95 16.90
N TYR A 228 8.11 -15.62 15.82
CA TYR A 228 7.16 -16.23 14.89
C TYR A 228 6.33 -17.33 15.57
N ASP A 229 6.99 -18.28 16.22
CA ASP A 229 6.33 -19.49 16.74
C ASP A 229 5.59 -19.24 18.06
N GLY A 230 6.11 -18.39 18.94
CA GLY A 230 5.52 -18.12 20.25
C GLY A 230 4.43 -17.05 20.23
N TYR A 231 4.54 -16.06 19.32
CA TYR A 231 3.57 -14.96 19.23
C TYR A 231 2.75 -15.01 17.94
N TYR A 232 3.37 -14.89 16.77
CA TYR A 232 2.61 -14.65 15.54
C TYR A 232 1.79 -15.86 15.06
N GLU A 233 2.34 -17.07 15.10
CA GLU A 233 1.63 -18.28 14.71
C GLU A 233 0.48 -18.63 15.66
N VAL A 234 0.64 -18.31 16.96
CA VAL A 234 -0.32 -18.63 18.02
C VAL A 234 -1.40 -17.57 18.12
N GLN A 235 -1.01 -16.30 18.24
CA GLN A 235 -1.95 -15.21 18.51
C GLN A 235 -2.66 -14.74 17.24
N ARG A 236 -1.95 -14.77 16.10
CA ARG A 236 -2.43 -14.33 14.78
C ARG A 236 -3.21 -13.01 14.80
N PRO A 237 -2.68 -11.95 15.42
CA PRO A 237 -3.45 -10.74 15.73
C PRO A 237 -3.95 -10.03 14.47
N GLY A 238 -3.08 -9.88 13.47
CA GLY A 238 -3.38 -9.24 12.20
C GLY A 238 -4.44 -9.98 11.41
N LEU A 239 -4.27 -11.29 11.30
CA LEU A 239 -5.23 -12.16 10.61
C LEU A 239 -6.62 -12.09 11.26
N LYS A 240 -6.70 -12.17 12.60
CA LYS A 240 -7.97 -12.07 13.33
C LYS A 240 -8.67 -10.75 13.05
N LYS A 241 -7.95 -9.63 13.11
CA LYS A 241 -8.48 -8.28 12.81
C LYS A 241 -8.96 -8.18 11.35
N MET A 242 -8.16 -8.66 10.40
CA MET A 242 -8.50 -8.66 8.97
C MET A 242 -9.79 -9.46 8.70
N LEU A 243 -9.89 -10.68 9.23
CA LEU A 243 -11.09 -11.50 9.06
C LEU A 243 -12.31 -10.91 9.76
N ALA A 244 -12.13 -10.27 10.92
CA ALA A 244 -13.22 -9.56 11.58
C ALA A 244 -13.77 -8.41 10.70
N ALA A 245 -12.91 -7.57 10.13
CA ALA A 245 -13.33 -6.51 9.20
C ALA A 245 -14.02 -7.09 7.95
N LEU A 246 -13.45 -8.13 7.35
CA LEU A 246 -14.04 -8.82 6.19
C LEU A 246 -15.33 -9.58 6.49
N SER A 247 -15.66 -9.84 7.77
CA SER A 247 -16.91 -10.51 8.15
C SER A 247 -18.13 -9.57 8.06
N GLY A 248 -17.90 -8.26 7.98
CA GLY A 248 -18.94 -7.24 7.89
C GLY A 248 -19.82 -7.36 6.64
N PRO A 249 -20.96 -6.64 6.60
CA PRO A 249 -21.92 -6.72 5.49
C PRO A 249 -21.36 -6.12 4.20
N LYS A 250 -20.55 -5.05 4.30
CA LYS A 250 -19.79 -4.49 3.19
C LYS A 250 -18.36 -5.00 3.27
N LYS A 251 -17.80 -5.35 2.11
CA LYS A 251 -16.48 -5.95 1.98
C LYS A 251 -15.87 -5.43 0.69
N THR A 252 -14.56 -5.21 0.68
CA THR A 252 -13.86 -4.81 -0.52
C THR A 252 -14.00 -5.89 -1.61
N PRO A 253 -14.36 -5.51 -2.85
CA PRO A 253 -14.31 -6.43 -3.98
C PRO A 253 -12.90 -6.94 -4.27
N ILE A 254 -11.84 -6.19 -3.96
CA ILE A 254 -10.47 -6.56 -4.32
C ILE A 254 -9.53 -6.44 -3.12
N LEU A 255 -8.85 -7.54 -2.78
CA LEU A 255 -7.86 -7.57 -1.72
C LEU A 255 -6.50 -8.09 -2.22
N GLY A 256 -5.50 -7.22 -2.30
CA GLY A 256 -4.11 -7.58 -2.50
C GLY A 256 -3.38 -7.79 -1.17
N LEU A 257 -2.85 -8.99 -0.94
CA LEU A 257 -2.02 -9.34 0.22
C LEU A 257 -0.57 -9.51 -0.24
N MET A 258 0.13 -8.40 -0.33
CA MET A 258 1.49 -8.27 -0.87
C MET A 258 2.51 -8.52 0.25
N ALA A 259 2.56 -9.78 0.66
CA ALA A 259 3.37 -10.28 1.76
C ALA A 259 3.87 -11.70 1.44
N CYS A 260 4.98 -12.13 2.04
CA CYS A 260 5.56 -13.47 1.81
C CYS A 260 4.58 -14.60 2.14
N ASN A 261 4.51 -15.61 1.25
CA ASN A 261 3.63 -16.77 1.31
C ASN A 261 2.18 -16.45 1.73
N SER A 262 1.64 -15.33 1.25
CA SER A 262 0.34 -14.84 1.70
C SER A 262 -0.81 -15.75 1.27
N ARG A 263 -0.64 -16.53 0.19
CA ARG A 263 -1.62 -17.51 -0.25
C ARG A 263 -1.88 -18.56 0.83
N ASP A 264 -0.84 -19.27 1.26
CA ASP A 264 -0.98 -20.38 2.20
C ASP A 264 -1.48 -19.91 3.57
N HIS A 265 -1.01 -18.73 4.00
CA HIS A 265 -1.38 -18.17 5.28
C HIS A 265 -2.84 -17.69 5.33
N PHE A 266 -3.32 -17.03 4.26
CA PHE A 266 -4.53 -16.22 4.31
C PHE A 266 -5.67 -16.68 3.39
N LEU A 267 -5.38 -17.16 2.18
CA LEU A 267 -6.39 -17.30 1.11
C LEU A 267 -7.58 -18.16 1.54
N LYS A 268 -7.34 -19.34 2.12
CA LYS A 268 -8.42 -20.25 2.56
C LYS A 268 -9.38 -19.56 3.55
N LYS A 269 -8.84 -18.77 4.48
CA LYS A 269 -9.64 -18.10 5.51
C LYS A 269 -10.38 -16.90 4.94
N VAL A 270 -9.71 -16.11 4.09
CA VAL A 270 -10.36 -15.00 3.37
C VAL A 270 -11.51 -15.51 2.52
N ARG A 271 -11.35 -16.61 1.79
CA ARG A 271 -12.43 -17.24 1.00
C ARG A 271 -13.62 -17.70 1.84
N ALA A 272 -13.36 -18.24 3.02
CA ALA A 272 -14.42 -18.64 3.94
C ALA A 272 -15.19 -17.43 4.50
N THR A 273 -14.51 -16.31 4.73
CA THR A 273 -15.10 -15.10 5.36
C THR A 273 -15.71 -14.11 4.36
N ALA A 274 -15.11 -14.00 3.17
CA ALA A 274 -15.45 -13.06 2.11
C ALA A 274 -15.38 -13.75 0.73
N PRO A 275 -16.30 -14.68 0.42
CA PRO A 275 -16.20 -15.55 -0.76
C PRO A 275 -16.20 -14.79 -2.10
N HIS A 276 -16.81 -13.61 -2.14
CA HIS A 276 -16.92 -12.76 -3.34
C HIS A 276 -15.79 -11.74 -3.50
N THR A 277 -14.87 -11.64 -2.54
CA THR A 277 -13.67 -10.80 -2.66
C THR A 277 -12.65 -11.51 -3.56
N GLY A 278 -12.14 -10.81 -4.55
CA GLY A 278 -11.03 -11.24 -5.40
C GLY A 278 -9.74 -11.03 -4.64
N VAL A 279 -8.85 -12.02 -4.63
CA VAL A 279 -7.68 -12.01 -3.74
C VAL A 279 -6.42 -12.16 -4.56
N ILE A 280 -5.50 -11.20 -4.46
CA ILE A 280 -4.17 -11.27 -5.07
C ILE A 280 -3.17 -11.62 -3.97
N THR A 281 -2.41 -12.70 -4.14
CA THR A 281 -1.48 -13.22 -3.12
C THR A 281 -0.14 -13.64 -3.73
N SER A 282 0.81 -13.95 -2.86
CA SER A 282 2.10 -14.56 -3.22
C SER A 282 2.13 -16.06 -2.87
N LEU A 283 2.91 -16.81 -3.64
CA LEU A 283 3.08 -18.26 -3.49
C LEU A 283 4.31 -18.68 -2.66
N ASP A 284 5.20 -17.75 -2.33
CA ASP A 284 6.48 -18.07 -1.71
C ASP A 284 7.03 -16.89 -0.90
N VAL A 285 8.17 -17.06 -0.25
CA VAL A 285 8.98 -15.99 0.32
C VAL A 285 9.52 -15.13 -0.81
N LEU A 286 8.94 -13.94 -0.96
CA LEU A 286 9.23 -13.03 -2.06
C LEU A 286 10.22 -11.97 -1.66
N ASN A 287 11.02 -11.56 -2.63
CA ASN A 287 11.76 -10.32 -2.50
C ASN A 287 10.78 -9.13 -2.50
N VAL A 288 11.19 -8.06 -1.83
CA VAL A 288 10.39 -6.84 -1.68
C VAL A 288 9.98 -6.21 -3.02
N ASP A 289 10.79 -6.38 -4.05
CA ASP A 289 10.56 -5.86 -5.40
C ASP A 289 9.34 -6.50 -6.06
N GLU A 290 9.16 -7.81 -5.89
CA GLU A 290 8.09 -8.60 -6.50
C GLU A 290 6.72 -8.16 -5.99
N VAL A 291 6.55 -8.08 -4.67
CA VAL A 291 5.28 -7.67 -4.04
C VAL A 291 4.99 -6.18 -4.26
N TYR A 292 6.02 -5.33 -4.30
CA TYR A 292 5.88 -3.90 -4.60
C TYR A 292 5.40 -3.66 -6.03
N THR A 293 6.04 -4.32 -7.00
CA THR A 293 5.71 -4.18 -8.42
C THR A 293 4.35 -4.79 -8.77
N ALA A 294 3.99 -5.92 -8.15
CA ALA A 294 2.66 -6.49 -8.28
C ALA A 294 1.54 -5.57 -7.76
N THR A 295 1.82 -4.82 -6.68
CA THR A 295 0.89 -3.78 -6.18
C THR A 295 0.63 -2.72 -7.25
N ILE A 296 1.69 -2.21 -7.88
CA ILE A 296 1.59 -1.22 -8.97
C ILE A 296 0.78 -1.80 -10.14
N GLY A 297 1.12 -3.01 -10.58
CA GLY A 297 0.43 -3.69 -11.68
C GLY A 297 -1.05 -3.95 -11.43
N GLY A 298 -1.41 -4.36 -10.22
CA GLY A 298 -2.80 -4.60 -9.84
C GLY A 298 -3.63 -3.32 -9.83
N ILE A 299 -3.07 -2.23 -9.29
CA ILE A 299 -3.73 -0.92 -9.28
C ILE A 299 -3.85 -0.37 -10.70
N ASP A 300 -2.80 -0.45 -11.51
CA ASP A 300 -2.83 -0.04 -12.92
C ASP A 300 -3.92 -0.80 -13.70
N ALA A 301 -4.05 -2.11 -13.47
CA ALA A 301 -5.07 -2.94 -14.09
C ALA A 301 -6.50 -2.52 -13.71
N ILE A 302 -6.74 -2.23 -12.42
CA ILE A 302 -8.03 -1.71 -11.94
C ILE A 302 -8.39 -0.43 -12.67
N LEU A 303 -7.46 0.54 -12.68
CA LEU A 303 -7.66 1.87 -13.27
C LEU A 303 -7.84 1.84 -14.79
N ARG A 304 -7.44 0.75 -15.45
CA ARG A 304 -7.66 0.54 -16.88
C ARG A 304 -8.97 -0.15 -17.21
N GLY A 305 -9.66 -0.76 -16.25
CA GLY A 305 -10.80 -1.62 -16.56
C GLY A 305 -10.38 -3.01 -17.08
N GLN A 306 -9.19 -3.50 -16.74
CA GLN A 306 -8.72 -4.79 -17.26
C GLN A 306 -9.46 -5.97 -16.61
N CYS A 307 -9.61 -7.04 -17.38
CA CYS A 307 -10.33 -8.25 -17.02
C CYS A 307 -9.39 -9.47 -17.10
N GLN A 308 -9.62 -10.46 -16.25
CA GLN A 308 -9.01 -11.81 -16.27
C GLN A 308 -7.55 -11.85 -16.79
N GLN A 309 -7.34 -12.17 -18.07
CA GLN A 309 -6.02 -12.41 -18.66
C GLN A 309 -5.17 -11.13 -18.72
N THR A 310 -5.73 -9.99 -19.09
CA THR A 310 -4.96 -8.74 -19.18
C THR A 310 -4.69 -8.15 -17.80
N PHE A 311 -5.60 -8.36 -16.84
CA PHE A 311 -5.32 -8.08 -15.43
C PHE A 311 -4.12 -8.91 -14.94
N TYR A 312 -4.13 -10.21 -15.24
CA TYR A 312 -3.02 -11.12 -14.92
C TYR A 312 -1.70 -10.68 -15.57
N GLN A 313 -1.74 -10.20 -16.82
CA GLN A 313 -0.57 -9.68 -17.51
C GLN A 313 0.01 -8.48 -16.76
N SER A 314 -0.81 -7.51 -16.37
CA SER A 314 -0.35 -6.33 -15.62
C SER A 314 0.21 -6.67 -14.24
N LEU A 315 -0.32 -7.72 -13.58
CA LEU A 315 0.23 -8.23 -12.32
C LEU A 315 1.58 -8.96 -12.47
N ARG A 316 1.83 -9.56 -13.63
CA ARG A 316 2.90 -10.56 -13.83
C ARG A 316 3.86 -10.17 -14.98
N LEU A 317 4.39 -8.95 -14.94
CA LEU A 317 5.28 -8.43 -15.99
C LEU A 317 6.77 -8.77 -15.80
N THR A 318 7.17 -9.20 -14.60
CA THR A 318 8.52 -9.72 -14.35
C THR A 318 8.51 -11.25 -14.27
N PRO A 319 9.63 -11.93 -14.57
CA PRO A 319 9.74 -13.39 -14.40
C PRO A 319 9.36 -13.85 -12.99
N ASN A 320 9.72 -13.07 -11.96
CA ASN A 320 9.40 -13.43 -10.58
C ASN A 320 7.92 -13.19 -10.26
N ASN A 321 7.31 -12.09 -10.71
CA ASN A 321 5.85 -11.95 -10.56
C ASN A 321 5.10 -13.08 -11.27
N GLN A 322 5.55 -13.48 -12.46
CA GLN A 322 5.01 -14.63 -13.16
C GLN A 322 5.14 -15.89 -12.33
N LYS A 323 6.26 -16.13 -11.66
CA LYS A 323 6.40 -17.34 -10.85
C LYS A 323 5.55 -17.30 -9.59
N TYR A 324 5.41 -16.14 -8.96
CA TYR A 324 5.04 -16.07 -7.55
C TYR A 324 3.77 -15.30 -7.21
N ILE A 325 3.21 -14.51 -8.12
CA ILE A 325 1.98 -13.75 -7.87
C ILE A 325 0.80 -14.47 -8.51
N THR A 326 -0.26 -14.64 -7.73
CA THR A 326 -1.51 -15.28 -8.15
C THR A 326 -2.71 -14.41 -7.80
N MET A 327 -3.82 -14.63 -8.51
CA MET A 327 -5.08 -13.92 -8.29
C MET A 327 -6.23 -14.91 -8.33
N ASP A 328 -6.95 -15.05 -7.24
CA ASP A 328 -8.04 -16.01 -7.13
C ASP A 328 -9.38 -15.26 -7.14
N GLY A 329 -10.43 -15.86 -7.74
CA GLY A 329 -11.84 -15.45 -7.60
C GLY A 329 -12.14 -13.98 -7.87
N MET A 330 -11.46 -13.40 -8.86
CA MET A 330 -11.63 -12.01 -9.27
C MET A 330 -12.44 -11.87 -10.57
N PHE A 331 -12.25 -12.80 -11.51
CA PHE A 331 -12.92 -12.85 -12.83
C PHE A 331 -13.19 -14.31 -13.27
N GLU A 332 -13.39 -15.20 -12.30
CA GLU A 332 -13.59 -16.65 -12.48
C GLU A 332 -15.03 -17.06 -12.20
#